data_AF-A0A4P8QH87-F1
#
_entry.id   AF-A0A4P8QH87-F1
#
_cell.length_a   1.000
_cell.length_b   1.000
_cell.length_c   1.000
_cell.angle_alpha   90.00
_cell.angle_beta   90.00
_cell.angle_gamma   90.00
#
_symmetry.space_group_name_H-M   'P 1'
#
loop_
_entity.id
_entity.type
_entity.pdbx_description
1 polymer ?
#
loop_
_entity_poly.entity_id
_entity_poly.type
_entity_poly.pdbx_seq_one_letter_code
_entity_poly.pdbx_strand_id
1 'polypeptide(L)'
;MARLPINRPVNLARDLTQTTFENVDLNLHDLYQHCRDKGAVVGRTFTGCRLDGPAIVLVGPGTTFDETNFGDSRGGMKNLLLQPMGDKALGTIPMHDCTFVGCEFYNVGFTGAADILEQLAAVPTVAGPAA
;
A
#
# COMPACT_ATOMS: atom_id res chain seq x y z
N MET A 1 -15.05 0.79 -2.97
CA MET A 1 -15.17 2.27 -2.88
C MET A 1 -13.92 2.79 -2.17
N ALA A 2 -13.47 4.01 -2.46
CA ALA A 2 -12.29 4.55 -1.76
C ALA A 2 -12.71 5.19 -0.43
N ARG A 3 -12.07 4.78 0.66
CA ARG A 3 -12.43 5.11 2.04
C ARG A 3 -11.93 6.51 2.42
N LEU A 4 -12.61 7.18 3.36
CA LEU A 4 -12.13 8.43 3.96
C LEU A 4 -10.78 8.22 4.70
N PRO A 5 -9.94 9.26 4.83
CA PRO A 5 -8.71 9.20 5.61
C PRO A 5 -8.94 8.70 7.06
N ILE A 6 -7.95 8.00 7.61
CA ILE A 6 -8.03 7.49 8.99
C ILE A 6 -7.78 8.66 9.97
N ASN A 7 -8.82 9.08 10.71
CA ASN A 7 -8.71 10.22 11.62
C ASN A 7 -8.42 9.86 13.09
N ARG A 8 -8.08 8.59 13.38
CA ARG A 8 -7.68 8.18 14.74
C ARG A 8 -6.25 8.64 15.07
N PRO A 9 -5.89 8.76 16.36
CA PRO A 9 -4.50 8.95 16.77
C PRO A 9 -3.58 7.85 16.23
N VAL A 10 -2.30 8.19 16.08
CA VAL A 10 -1.27 7.24 15.66
C VAL A 10 -1.17 6.10 16.68
N ASN A 11 -1.21 4.86 16.18
CA ASN A 11 -1.16 3.60 16.92
C ASN A 11 -0.16 2.66 16.25
N LEU A 12 1.13 2.85 16.52
CA LEU A 12 2.20 2.06 15.90
C LEU A 12 2.08 0.56 16.24
N ALA A 13 2.22 -0.29 15.23
CA ALA A 13 2.34 -1.73 15.42
C ALA A 13 3.54 -2.06 16.31
N ARG A 14 3.32 -2.85 17.38
CA ARG A 14 4.36 -3.21 18.35
C ARG A 14 5.21 -4.42 17.95
N ASP A 15 4.64 -5.29 17.13
CA ASP A 15 5.29 -6.50 16.64
C ASP A 15 5.01 -6.64 15.14
N LEU A 16 6.08 -6.50 14.36
CA LEU A 16 6.07 -6.54 12.89
C LEU A 16 6.29 -7.96 12.34
N THR A 17 6.38 -8.98 13.18
CA THR A 17 6.50 -10.38 12.75
C THR A 17 5.15 -11.05 12.53
N GLN A 18 4.06 -10.42 12.99
CA GLN A 18 2.70 -10.91 12.86
C GLN A 18 2.23 -11.03 11.40
N THR A 19 1.28 -11.94 11.16
CA THR A 19 0.64 -12.13 9.85
C THR A 19 -0.67 -11.36 9.73
N THR A 20 -1.25 -10.90 10.84
CA THR A 20 -2.50 -10.12 10.88
C THR A 20 -2.30 -8.82 11.63
N PHE A 21 -2.77 -7.71 11.06
CA PHE A 21 -2.70 -6.38 11.67
C PHE A 21 -4.07 -5.73 11.66
N GLU A 22 -4.47 -5.13 12.78
CA GLU A 22 -5.77 -4.49 12.94
C GLU A 22 -5.65 -3.12 13.59
N ASN A 23 -6.15 -2.09 12.93
CA ASN A 23 -6.26 -0.72 13.47
C ASN A 23 -4.93 -0.15 14.01
N VAL A 24 -3.82 -0.54 13.37
CA VAL A 24 -2.46 -0.07 13.67
C VAL A 24 -1.83 0.64 12.49
N ASP A 25 -0.77 1.40 12.76
CA ASP A 25 0.01 2.12 11.77
C ASP A 25 1.37 1.46 11.61
N LEU A 26 1.80 1.31 10.36
CA LEU A 26 3.03 0.62 10.02
C LEU A 26 3.87 1.51 9.10
N ASN A 27 5.13 1.74 9.47
CA ASN A 27 6.10 2.24 8.52
C ASN A 27 6.50 1.09 7.57
N LEU A 28 6.36 1.33 6.27
CA LEU A 28 6.59 0.31 5.26
C LEU A 28 8.05 -0.16 5.19
N HIS A 29 9.01 0.75 5.41
CA HIS A 29 10.43 0.37 5.45
C HIS A 29 10.71 -0.56 6.64
N ASP A 30 10.22 -0.20 7.83
CA ASP A 30 10.40 -1.04 9.03
C ASP A 30 9.76 -2.42 8.85
N LEU A 31 8.56 -2.49 8.28
CA LEU A 31 7.89 -3.74 7.94
C LEU A 31 8.74 -4.60 6.99
N TYR A 32 9.28 -4.00 5.92
CA TYR A 32 10.14 -4.70 4.97
C TYR A 32 11.43 -5.19 5.61
N GLN A 33 12.05 -4.42 6.51
CA GLN A 33 13.27 -4.82 7.20
C GLN A 33 13.07 -6.12 8.01
N HIS A 34 11.87 -6.35 8.55
CA HIS A 34 11.49 -7.60 9.22
C HIS A 34 11.18 -8.77 8.26
N CYS A 35 11.11 -8.51 6.95
CA CYS A 35 10.86 -9.50 5.91
C CYS A 35 12.04 -9.65 4.93
N ARG A 36 13.17 -8.97 5.22
CA ARG A 36 14.25 -8.79 4.24
C ARG A 36 14.88 -10.11 3.80
N ASP A 37 14.90 -11.10 4.67
CA ASP A 37 15.36 -12.47 4.39
C ASP A 37 14.52 -13.14 3.29
N LYS A 38 13.22 -12.83 3.22
CA LYS A 38 12.31 -13.31 2.17
C LYS A 38 12.31 -12.43 0.92
N GLY A 39 12.86 -11.22 1.02
CA GLY A 39 12.88 -10.24 -0.06
C GLY A 39 11.52 -9.63 -0.41
N ALA A 40 10.47 -9.93 0.36
CA ALA A 40 9.11 -9.45 0.14
C ALA A 40 8.26 -9.57 1.43
N VAL A 41 7.23 -8.75 1.54
CA VAL A 41 6.15 -8.96 2.51
C VAL A 41 5.17 -9.98 1.91
N VAL A 42 4.98 -11.12 2.58
CA VAL A 42 4.21 -12.25 2.02
C VAL A 42 3.15 -12.74 2.99
N GLY A 43 1.94 -12.97 2.49
CA GLY A 43 0.89 -13.71 3.21
C GLY A 43 0.35 -12.99 4.44
N ARG A 44 0.17 -11.66 4.34
CA ARG A 44 -0.23 -10.82 5.48
C ARG A 44 -1.56 -10.13 5.24
N THR A 45 -2.36 -10.02 6.29
CA THR A 45 -3.67 -9.35 6.26
C THR A 45 -3.62 -8.09 7.11
N PHE A 46 -4.08 -6.99 6.55
CA PHE A 46 -4.14 -5.67 7.19
C PHE A 46 -5.59 -5.17 7.14
N THR A 47 -6.14 -4.83 8.31
CA THR A 47 -7.52 -4.36 8.44
C THR A 47 -7.55 -3.03 9.18
N GLY A 48 -8.05 -1.98 8.52
CA GLY A 48 -8.13 -0.63 9.12
C GLY A 48 -6.76 -0.02 9.48
N CYS A 49 -5.70 -0.48 8.81
CA CYS A 49 -4.34 -0.03 9.06
C CYS A 49 -3.99 1.22 8.25
N ARG A 50 -3.07 2.03 8.78
CA ARG A 50 -2.34 3.01 7.97
C ARG A 50 -0.97 2.44 7.61
N LEU A 51 -0.60 2.56 6.34
CA LEU A 51 0.67 2.12 5.81
C LEU A 51 1.44 3.35 5.31
N ASP A 52 2.47 3.71 6.07
CA ASP A 52 3.21 4.95 5.91
C ASP A 52 4.47 4.75 5.06
N GLY A 53 4.62 5.60 4.05
CA GLY A 53 5.86 5.81 3.31
C GLY A 53 6.82 6.79 4.01
N PRO A 54 7.80 7.37 3.27
CA PRO A 54 7.95 7.31 1.82
C PRO A 54 8.36 5.92 1.33
N ALA A 55 7.61 5.38 0.37
CA ALA A 55 7.89 4.07 -0.22
C ALA A 55 7.21 3.89 -1.59
N ILE A 56 7.70 2.93 -2.37
CA ILE A 56 7.02 2.41 -3.56
C ILE A 56 6.68 0.96 -3.30
N VAL A 57 5.40 0.60 -3.28
CA VAL A 57 4.94 -0.79 -3.18
C VAL A 57 4.95 -1.42 -4.56
N LEU A 58 5.64 -2.56 -4.69
CA LEU A 58 5.53 -3.44 -5.85
C LEU A 58 4.41 -4.44 -5.56
N VAL A 59 3.25 -4.22 -6.19
CA VAL A 59 2.07 -5.08 -6.06
C VAL A 59 2.31 -6.34 -6.88
N GLY A 60 2.55 -7.44 -6.18
CA GLY A 60 2.74 -8.76 -6.78
C GLY A 60 1.48 -9.63 -6.72
N PRO A 61 1.56 -10.85 -7.30
CA PRO A 61 0.44 -11.78 -7.36
C PRO A 61 -0.20 -12.06 -6.00
N GLY A 62 -1.52 -12.30 -6.02
CA GLY A 62 -2.30 -12.61 -4.82
C GLY A 62 -2.57 -11.42 -3.90
N THR A 63 -1.98 -10.25 -4.16
CA THR A 63 -2.23 -9.05 -3.36
C THR A 63 -3.56 -8.39 -3.74
N THR A 64 -4.42 -8.14 -2.74
CA THR A 64 -5.77 -7.61 -2.94
C THR A 64 -6.03 -6.37 -2.09
N PHE A 65 -6.87 -5.47 -2.61
CA PHE A 65 -7.28 -4.24 -1.96
C PHE A 65 -8.80 -4.16 -1.94
N ASP A 66 -9.37 -4.01 -0.75
CA ASP A 66 -10.80 -3.80 -0.54
C ASP A 66 -11.00 -2.56 0.33
N GLU A 67 -11.95 -1.71 -0.06
CA GLU A 67 -12.26 -0.44 0.59
C GLU A 67 -11.02 0.38 1.01
N THR A 68 -9.99 0.42 0.16
CA THR A 68 -8.68 1.00 0.49
C THR A 68 -8.55 2.44 0.00
N ASN A 69 -8.02 3.31 0.84
CA ASN A 69 -7.57 4.65 0.47
C ASN A 69 -6.10 4.59 0.06
N PHE A 70 -5.80 4.87 -1.21
CA PHE A 70 -4.43 4.82 -1.75
C PHE A 70 -3.62 6.10 -1.47
N GLY A 71 -4.23 7.13 -0.88
CA GLY A 71 -3.61 8.41 -0.55
C GLY A 71 -4.08 9.58 -1.43
N ASP A 72 -3.65 10.80 -1.08
CA ASP A 72 -3.99 12.02 -1.82
C ASP A 72 -3.25 12.06 -3.16
N SER A 73 -3.96 11.69 -4.22
CA SER A 73 -3.41 11.65 -5.57
C SER A 73 -3.47 12.98 -6.32
N ARG A 74 -4.07 14.05 -5.75
CA ARG A 74 -4.29 15.37 -6.39
C ARG A 74 -4.34 15.33 -7.93
N GLY A 75 -5.33 14.63 -8.48
CA GLY A 75 -5.54 14.56 -9.94
C GLY A 75 -5.68 13.17 -10.55
N GLY A 76 -5.64 12.08 -9.78
CA GLY A 76 -5.81 10.74 -10.36
C GLY A 76 -4.99 9.67 -9.67
N MET A 77 -5.51 8.45 -9.52
CA MET A 77 -4.70 7.31 -9.06
C MET A 77 -3.39 7.16 -9.86
N LYS A 78 -3.40 7.56 -11.14
CA LYS A 78 -2.23 7.60 -12.02
C LYS A 78 -1.03 8.41 -11.48
N ASN A 79 -1.25 9.41 -10.64
CA ASN A 79 -0.15 10.17 -10.02
C ASN A 79 0.63 9.36 -8.99
N LEU A 80 0.04 8.26 -8.49
CA LEU A 80 0.68 7.33 -7.56
C LEU A 80 1.30 6.13 -8.30
N LEU A 81 1.05 5.98 -9.60
CA LEU A 81 1.53 4.84 -10.37
C LEU A 81 2.88 5.15 -11.02
N LEU A 82 3.83 4.25 -10.82
CA LEU A 82 5.18 4.35 -11.36
C LEU A 82 5.48 3.14 -12.23
N GLN A 83 5.95 3.39 -13.45
CA GLN A 83 6.38 2.36 -14.38
C GLN A 83 7.90 2.41 -14.54
N PRO A 84 8.63 1.30 -14.32
CA PRO A 84 10.06 1.27 -14.59
C PRO A 84 10.34 1.42 -16.10
N MET A 85 11.48 2.03 -16.46
CA MET A 85 11.93 2.13 -17.85
C MET A 85 12.51 0.80 -18.41
N GLY A 86 12.61 -0.23 -17.57
CA GLY A 86 13.07 -1.57 -17.94
C GLY A 86 12.21 -2.64 -17.27
N ASP A 87 12.66 -3.89 -17.35
CA ASP A 87 11.81 -5.05 -17.00
C ASP A 87 11.60 -5.28 -15.50
N LYS A 88 12.29 -4.51 -14.64
CA LYS A 88 12.27 -4.68 -13.17
C LYS A 88 12.25 -3.34 -12.45
N ALA A 89 11.44 -3.26 -11.39
CA ALA A 89 11.42 -2.14 -10.46
C ALA A 89 12.23 -2.49 -9.20
N LEU A 90 13.45 -1.97 -9.09
CA LEU A 90 14.31 -2.12 -7.90
C LEU A 90 14.10 -0.96 -6.92
N GLY A 91 14.37 -1.20 -5.63
CA GLY A 91 14.16 -0.21 -4.57
C GLY A 91 12.71 -0.07 -4.09
N THR A 92 11.86 -1.04 -4.46
CA THR A 92 10.46 -1.14 -4.06
C THR A 92 10.30 -2.03 -2.82
N ILE A 93 9.09 -2.05 -2.26
CA ILE A 93 8.66 -3.01 -1.23
C ILE A 93 7.75 -4.02 -1.90
N PRO A 94 8.26 -5.23 -2.22
CA PRO A 94 7.45 -6.26 -2.88
C PRO A 94 6.41 -6.82 -1.90
N MET A 95 5.18 -6.96 -2.38
CA MET A 95 4.08 -7.57 -1.64
C MET A 95 3.45 -8.71 -2.44
N HIS A 96 3.31 -9.86 -1.81
CA HIS A 96 2.69 -11.06 -2.38
C HIS A 96 1.66 -11.63 -1.42
N ASP A 97 0.54 -12.12 -1.95
CA ASP A 97 -0.51 -12.76 -1.14
C ASP A 97 -0.95 -11.92 0.07
N CYS A 98 -0.90 -10.59 -0.05
CA CYS A 98 -1.27 -9.67 1.01
C CYS A 98 -2.71 -9.18 0.81
N THR A 99 -3.44 -8.97 1.89
CA THR A 99 -4.82 -8.48 1.83
C THR A 99 -4.94 -7.18 2.61
N PHE A 100 -5.44 -6.13 1.96
CA PHE A 100 -5.69 -4.84 2.58
C PHE A 100 -7.20 -4.56 2.60
N VAL A 101 -7.78 -4.44 3.80
CA VAL A 101 -9.21 -4.19 3.99
C VAL A 101 -9.39 -2.88 4.75
N GLY A 102 -10.03 -1.90 4.14
CA GLY A 102 -10.29 -0.62 4.82
C GLY A 102 -9.01 0.15 5.17
N CYS A 103 -7.88 -0.14 4.53
CA CYS A 103 -6.60 0.49 4.88
C CYS A 103 -6.42 1.87 4.24
N GLU A 104 -5.47 2.63 4.76
CA GLU A 104 -4.98 3.87 4.17
C GLU A 104 -3.49 3.75 3.86
N PHE A 105 -3.08 4.14 2.66
CA PHE A 105 -1.69 4.36 2.31
C PHE A 105 -1.39 5.86 2.32
N TYR A 106 -0.33 6.26 3.01
CA TYR A 106 0.07 7.66 3.14
C TYR A 106 1.50 7.86 2.62
N ASN A 107 1.66 8.76 1.65
CA ASN A 107 2.95 9.06 1.01
C ASN A 107 3.58 7.82 0.32
N VAL A 108 2.77 7.05 -0.41
CA VAL A 108 3.16 5.79 -1.07
C VAL A 108 2.85 5.84 -2.56
N GLY A 109 3.82 5.42 -3.37
CA GLY A 109 3.62 5.09 -4.78
C GLY A 109 3.41 3.60 -4.99
N PHE A 110 2.88 3.21 -6.15
CA PHE A 110 2.61 1.84 -6.53
C PHE A 110 3.23 1.51 -7.88
N THR A 111 3.74 0.30 -8.00
CA THR A 111 4.20 -0.28 -9.24
C THR A 111 3.78 -1.74 -9.31
N GLY A 112 3.86 -2.35 -10.49
CA GLY A 112 3.36 -3.71 -10.72
C GLY A 112 3.47 -4.11 -12.18
N ALA A 113 2.95 -5.30 -12.49
CA ALA A 113 2.72 -5.71 -13.86
C ALA A 113 1.73 -4.77 -14.57
N ALA A 114 1.75 -4.74 -15.90
CA ALA A 114 0.95 -3.79 -16.68
C ALA A 114 -0.56 -3.90 -16.39
N ASP A 115 -1.08 -5.11 -16.26
CA ASP A 115 -2.46 -5.39 -15.90
C ASP A 115 -2.83 -4.88 -14.50
N ILE A 116 -1.93 -5.00 -13.52
CA ILE A 116 -2.11 -4.45 -12.18
C ILE A 116 -2.12 -2.91 -12.22
N LEU A 117 -1.21 -2.30 -12.98
CA LEU A 117 -1.19 -0.84 -13.16
C LEU A 117 -2.47 -0.33 -13.83
N GLU A 118 -2.99 -1.05 -14.83
CA GLU A 118 -4.26 -0.72 -15.48
C GLU A 118 -5.44 -0.83 -14.52
N GLN A 119 -5.51 -1.90 -13.72
CA GLN A 119 -6.54 -2.08 -12.70
C GLN A 119 -6.50 -0.96 -11.65
N LEU A 120 -5.32 -0.63 -11.14
CA LEU A 120 -5.16 0.48 -10.19
C LEU A 120 -5.51 1.83 -10.85
N ALA A 121 -5.10 2.06 -12.10
CA ALA A 121 -5.42 3.30 -12.82
C ALA A 121 -6.93 3.50 -13.02
N ALA A 122 -7.72 2.43 -13.03
CA ALA A 122 -9.17 2.45 -13.12
C ALA A 122 -9.87 2.72 -11.78
N VAL A 123 -9.15 2.71 -10.65
CA VAL A 123 -9.71 3.06 -9.34
C VAL A 123 -10.19 4.51 -9.37
N PRO A 124 -11.48 4.78 -9.09
CA PRO A 124 -11.99 6.14 -9.07
C PRO A 124 -11.28 6.99 -8.02
N THR A 125 -10.87 8.19 -8.41
CA THR A 125 -10.43 9.19 -7.43
C THR A 125 -11.59 9.65 -6.59
N VAL A 126 -11.48 9.45 -5.28
CA VAL A 126 -12.22 10.26 -4.31
C VAL A 126 -11.41 11.53 -4.09
N ALA A 127 -12.01 12.69 -4.37
CA ALA A 127 -11.41 13.95 -3.95
C ALA A 127 -11.30 13.91 -2.43
N GLY A 128 -10.09 14.04 -1.90
CA GLY A 128 -9.89 14.36 -0.49
C GLY A 128 -10.57 15.71 -0.18
N PRO A 129 -10.87 16.03 1.09
CA PRO A 129 -11.41 17.33 1.44
C PRO A 129 -10.50 18.42 0.86
N ALA A 130 -11.11 19.42 0.22
CA ALA A 130 -10.38 20.60 -0.23
C ALA A 130 -9.68 21.21 1.00
N ALA A 131 -8.36 21.35 0.90
CA ALA A 131 -7.56 22.05 1.90
C ALA A 131 -7.93 23.54 1.94
#